data_AF-A0A2N1D970-F1
#
_entry.id   AF-A0A2N1D970-F1
#
_cell.length_a   1.000
_cell.length_b   1.000
_cell.length_c   1.000
_cell.angle_alpha   90.00
_cell.angle_beta   90.00
_cell.angle_gamma   90.00
#
_symmetry.space_group_name_H-M   'P 1'
#
loop_
_entity.id
_entity.type
_entity.pdbx_description
1 polymer ?
#
loop_
_entity_poly.entity_id
_entity_poly.type
_entity_poly.pdbx_seq_one_letter_code
_entity_poly.pdbx_strand_id
1 'polypeptide(L)'
;MEESKSKNESNADDVQESSKVMRNTQKQKRVIVDFPGWMLESLDREANRVGVTRQSIIKLWLAERLAGETSDFIEKRRGKKVNG
;
A
#
# COMPACT_ATOMS: atom_id res chain seq x y z
N MET A 1 52.88 18.59 -29.44
CA MET A 1 52.04 19.76 -29.10
C MET A 1 51.18 19.97 -30.34
N GLU A 2 49.92 19.62 -30.39
CA GLU A 2 48.83 19.91 -29.44
C GLU A 2 47.87 18.72 -29.35
N GLU A 3 47.36 18.50 -28.14
CA GLU A 3 46.42 17.47 -27.76
C GLU A 3 45.00 18.01 -28.00
N SER A 4 44.26 17.38 -28.92
CA SER A 4 42.90 17.78 -29.28
C SER A 4 41.94 17.57 -28.11
N LYS A 5 41.49 18.69 -27.53
CA LYS A 5 40.50 18.77 -26.45
C LYS A 5 39.18 18.12 -26.85
N SER A 6 38.77 17.11 -26.06
CA SER A 6 37.47 16.45 -26.14
C SER A 6 36.33 17.46 -25.95
N LYS A 7 35.34 17.38 -26.84
CA LYS A 7 34.09 18.16 -26.80
C LYS A 7 33.25 17.69 -25.61
N ASN A 8 32.92 18.62 -24.73
CA ASN A 8 31.96 18.45 -23.66
C ASN A 8 30.56 18.64 -24.26
N GLU A 9 29.88 17.54 -24.59
CA GLU A 9 28.48 17.56 -24.99
C GLU A 9 27.60 17.56 -23.73
N SER A 10 26.87 18.66 -23.59
CA SER A 10 25.75 18.85 -22.68
C SER A 10 24.72 17.75 -22.83
N ASN A 11 24.31 17.11 -21.73
CA ASN A 11 22.97 16.53 -21.66
C ASN A 11 22.24 17.01 -20.41
N ALA A 12 21.30 17.93 -20.65
CA ALA A 12 20.22 18.21 -19.74
C ALA A 12 19.08 17.27 -20.15
N ASP A 13 18.90 16.18 -19.40
CA ASP A 13 17.69 15.35 -19.49
C ASP A 13 17.12 15.14 -18.10
N ASP A 14 16.04 15.87 -17.89
CA ASP A 14 14.87 15.56 -17.08
C ASP A 14 14.79 14.11 -16.60
N VAL A 15 14.91 13.91 -15.29
CA VAL A 15 14.30 12.74 -14.63
C VAL A 15 13.46 13.26 -13.48
N GLN A 16 12.38 13.92 -13.86
CA GLN A 16 11.20 14.00 -13.02
C GLN A 16 10.61 12.59 -12.97
N GLU A 17 11.18 11.71 -12.13
CA GLU A 17 10.58 10.42 -11.78
C GLU A 17 9.33 10.73 -10.95
N SER A 18 8.26 11.11 -11.65
CA SER A 18 6.91 11.01 -11.15
C SER A 18 6.79 9.60 -10.60
N SER A 19 6.79 9.46 -9.28
CA SER A 19 6.66 8.19 -8.59
C SER A 19 5.38 7.56 -9.12
N LYS A 20 5.56 6.67 -10.09
CA LYS A 20 4.51 6.01 -10.82
C LYS A 20 3.72 5.30 -9.74
N VAL A 21 2.58 5.87 -9.37
CA VAL A 21 1.62 5.26 -8.47
C VAL A 21 1.11 4.06 -9.24
N MET A 22 1.92 3.00 -9.19
CA MET A 22 1.60 1.66 -9.59
C MET A 22 0.44 1.33 -8.68
N ARG A 23 -0.78 1.63 -9.14
CA ARG A 23 -1.98 0.97 -8.69
C ARG A 23 -1.79 -0.48 -9.11
N ASN A 24 -0.95 -1.19 -8.36
CA ASN A 24 -0.72 -2.60 -8.47
C ASN A 24 -2.11 -3.18 -8.29
N THR A 25 -2.72 -3.57 -9.40
CA THR A 25 -4.03 -4.21 -9.42
C THR A 25 -3.79 -5.58 -8.79
N GLN A 26 -3.69 -5.60 -7.46
CA GLN A 26 -3.48 -6.81 -6.70
C GLN A 26 -4.59 -7.77 -7.11
N LYS A 27 -4.20 -8.98 -7.51
CA LYS A 27 -5.13 -10.01 -7.96
C LYS A 27 -6.15 -10.26 -6.83
N GLN A 28 -7.40 -9.88 -7.05
CA GLN A 28 -8.46 -10.04 -6.06
C GLN A 28 -8.80 -11.53 -5.92
N LYS A 29 -8.90 -12.02 -4.69
CA LYS A 29 -9.38 -13.38 -4.36
C LYS A 29 -10.66 -13.28 -3.56
N ARG A 30 -11.67 -14.10 -3.90
CA ARG A 30 -12.93 -14.18 -3.16
C ARG A 30 -12.78 -15.16 -2.00
N VAL A 31 -13.24 -14.75 -0.82
CA VAL A 31 -13.29 -15.59 0.38
C VAL A 31 -14.73 -15.59 0.89
N ILE A 32 -15.23 -16.76 1.29
CA ILE A 32 -16.53 -16.92 1.94
C ILE A 32 -16.29 -16.91 3.45
N VAL A 33 -17.07 -16.14 4.19
CA VAL A 33 -16.96 -16.00 5.64
C VAL A 33 -18.36 -15.95 6.23
N ASP A 34 -18.60 -16.77 7.25
CA ASP A 34 -19.84 -16.72 8.02
C ASP A 34 -19.72 -15.71 9.16
N PHE A 35 -20.77 -14.92 9.36
CA PHE A 35 -20.84 -13.92 10.42
C PHE A 35 -22.06 -14.17 11.31
N PRO A 36 -21.92 -14.07 12.64
CA PRO A 36 -23.07 -14.06 13.53
C PRO A 36 -24.02 -12.90 13.20
N GLY A 37 -25.33 -13.11 13.38
CA GLY A 37 -26.35 -12.10 13.06
C GLY A 37 -26.10 -10.74 13.74
N TRP A 38 -25.74 -10.75 15.03
CA TRP A 38 -25.44 -9.53 15.80
C TRP A 38 -24.28 -8.72 15.21
N MET A 39 -23.29 -9.39 14.60
CA MET A 39 -22.15 -8.72 13.98
C MET A 39 -22.58 -8.08 12.66
N LEU A 40 -23.44 -8.76 11.90
CA LEU A 40 -23.98 -8.24 10.65
C LEU A 40 -24.81 -6.98 10.87
N GLU A 41 -25.70 -7.00 11.86
CA GLU A 41 -26.52 -5.85 12.25
C GLU A 41 -25.65 -4.64 12.67
N SER A 42 -24.57 -4.91 13.39
CA SER A 42 -23.61 -3.87 13.81
C SER A 42 -22.88 -3.27 12.60
N LEU A 43 -22.44 -4.12 11.65
CA LEU A 43 -21.79 -3.69 10.41
C LEU A 43 -22.73 -2.87 9.53
N ASP A 44 -24.00 -3.27 9.41
CA ASP A 44 -24.99 -2.57 8.59
C ASP A 44 -25.30 -1.18 9.12
N ARG A 45 -25.48 -1.07 10.44
CA ARG A 45 -25.71 0.22 11.10
C ARG A 45 -24.59 1.21 10.79
N GLU A 46 -23.35 0.73 10.86
CA GLU A 46 -22.19 1.56 10.59
C GLU A 46 -22.05 1.89 9.10
N ALA A 47 -22.24 0.91 8.23
CA ALA A 47 -22.23 1.10 6.79
C ALA A 47 -23.26 2.16 6.37
N ASN A 48 -24.47 2.12 6.94
CA ASN A 48 -25.51 3.12 6.72
C ASN A 48 -25.13 4.50 7.28
N ARG A 49 -24.53 4.56 8.47
CA ARG A 49 -24.08 5.82 9.09
C ARG A 49 -23.04 6.54 8.23
N VAL A 50 -22.13 5.79 7.61
CA VAL A 50 -21.06 6.33 6.74
C VAL A 50 -21.53 6.48 5.28
N GLY A 51 -22.65 5.85 4.90
CA GLY A 51 -23.18 5.89 3.54
C GLY A 51 -22.44 4.98 2.56
N VAL A 52 -21.92 3.84 3.03
CA VAL A 52 -21.18 2.86 2.23
C VAL A 52 -21.84 1.48 2.30
N THR A 53 -21.39 0.57 1.44
CA THR A 53 -21.85 -0.83 1.51
C THR A 53 -21.17 -1.58 2.65
N ARG A 54 -21.83 -2.62 3.18
CA ARG A 54 -21.25 -3.56 4.14
C ARG A 54 -19.88 -4.10 3.71
N GLN A 55 -19.73 -4.44 2.41
CA GLN A 55 -18.45 -4.89 1.85
C GLN A 55 -17.34 -3.83 1.96
N SER A 56 -17.69 -2.55 1.85
CA SER A 56 -16.72 -1.45 1.94
C SER A 56 -16.27 -1.22 3.38
N ILE A 57 -17.20 -1.23 4.34
CA ILE A 57 -16.84 -1.07 5.76
C ILE A 57 -15.98 -2.24 6.26
N ILE A 58 -16.29 -3.48 5.83
CA ILE A 58 -15.46 -4.65 6.14
C ILE A 58 -14.04 -4.48 5.61
N LYS A 59 -13.89 -4.04 4.36
CA LYS A 59 -12.57 -3.81 3.75
C LYS A 59 -11.79 -2.72 4.46
N LEU A 60 -12.44 -1.60 4.79
CA LEU A 60 -11.80 -0.47 5.45
C LEU A 60 -11.26 -0.88 6.82
N TRP A 61 -12.10 -1.48 7.66
CA TRP A 61 -11.69 -1.90 9.00
C TRP A 61 -10.63 -2.99 8.97
N LEU A 62 -10.72 -3.95 8.04
CA LEU A 62 -9.67 -4.95 7.88
C LEU A 62 -8.35 -4.30 7.47
N ALA A 63 -8.38 -3.33 6.55
CA ALA A 63 -7.18 -2.60 6.14
C ALA A 63 -6.59 -1.78 7.29
N GLU A 64 -7.40 -1.16 8.16
CA GLU A 64 -6.92 -0.42 9.33
C GLU A 64 -6.15 -1.32 10.30
N ARG A 65 -6.71 -2.49 10.66
CA ARG A 65 -5.99 -3.45 11.54
C ARG A 65 -4.71 -3.94 10.88
N LEU A 66 -4.79 -4.35 9.62
CA LEU A 66 -3.63 -4.85 8.88
C LEU A 66 -2.55 -3.78 8.70
N ALA A 67 -2.89 -2.51 8.47
CA ALA A 67 -1.91 -1.43 8.34
C ALA A 67 -1.23 -1.11 9.67
N GLY A 68 -1.98 -1.14 10.78
CA GLY A 68 -1.42 -1.04 12.13
C GLY A 68 -0.44 -2.18 12.43
N GLU A 69 -0.84 -3.42 12.14
CA GLU A 69 0.03 -4.60 12.30
C GLU A 69 1.22 -4.59 11.33
N THR A 70 1.05 -4.04 10.13
CA THR A 70 2.11 -4.00 9.10
C THR A 70 3.23 -3.05 9.51
N SER A 71 2.93 -1.95 10.21
CA SER A 71 3.97 -1.05 10.73
C SER A 71 4.86 -1.80 11.73
N ASP A 72 4.25 -2.51 12.69
CA ASP A 72 4.98 -3.30 13.68
C ASP A 72 5.73 -4.50 13.07
N PHE A 73 5.17 -5.12 12.04
CA PHE A 73 5.76 -6.29 11.39
C PHE A 73 6.94 -5.95 10.45
N ILE A 74 6.85 -4.83 9.72
CA ILE A 74 7.95 -4.33 8.87
C ILE A 74 9.12 -3.85 9.73
N GLU A 75 8.84 -3.20 10.86
CA GLU A 75 9.87 -2.74 11.80
C GLU A 75 10.57 -3.92 12.49
N LYS A 76 9.82 -4.93 12.94
CA LYS A 76 10.38 -6.14 13.58
C LYS A 76 11.26 -6.98 12.65
N ARG A 77 11.08 -6.88 11.32
CA ARG A 77 11.97 -7.53 10.34
C ARG A 77 13.22 -6.71 10.01
N ARG A 78 13.18 -5.38 10.15
CA ARG A 78 14.36 -4.52 9.97
C ARG A 78 15.36 -4.63 11.14
N GLY A 79 14.88 -4.93 12.35
CA GLY A 79 15.72 -5.08 13.54
C GLY A 79 16.51 -6.40 13.68
N LYS A 80 16.41 -7.35 12.74
CA LYS A 80 17.05 -8.69 12.86
C LYS A 80 18.20 -8.96 11.88
N LYS A 81 18.84 -7.90 11.36
CA LYS A 81 20.04 -7.97 10.51
C LYS A 81 21.18 -7.12 11.07
N VAL A 82 21.47 -7.25 12.36
CA VAL A 82 22.80 -6.94 12.93
C VAL A 82 23.12 -8.02 13.96
N ASN A 83 23.93 -9.00 13.54
CA ASN A 83 24.79 -9.89 14.33
C ASN A 83 24.98 -11.20 13.55
N GLY A 84 26.18 -11.35 12.97
CA GLY A 84 26.61 -12.46 12.15
C GLY A 84 27.44 -11.96 10.99
#